data_AF-A0A929Z348-F1
#
_entry.id   AF-A0A929Z348-F1
#
_cell.length_a   1.000
_cell.length_b   1.000
_cell.length_c   1.000
_cell.angle_alpha   90.00
_cell.angle_beta   90.00
_cell.angle_gamma   90.00
#
_symmetry.space_group_name_H-M   'P 1'
#
loop_
_entity.id
_entity.type
_entity.pdbx_description
1 polymer ?
#
loop_
_entity_poly.entity_id
_entity_poly.type
_entity_poly.pdbx_seq_one_letter_code
_entity_poly.pdbx_strand_id
1 'polypeptide(L)'
;MKNKAISLLHLIGAALLLSASQAFVSCSNEDESAANNEILLNGEKLSVHIGEEAFKAGAELRASAHRADTTIDMGNGIVAEMSIVPDRTAPRVMSAGTRSTTLADGHYTIYVVDASGARLTGADKELSGTVTGGNFVPDHNVSMKLPNGTYTFVCHNDAVTEQGGQLKINSSSMSSACPMIGTVTKTIGGGMNDISFTLKHYAARVQTLVTTYTAYANMDGNSTTLSSASNGLTEMSLSLKGYAPVRAASGTMIYSEAGAKQFEKVGAQAYSSVVKPFQTQSSYAYIALAPGENIPVNDLQYNFNGKIYGKPINHTFLNKAQLNPNYSYSIKLTFKSKDLLLLFQDGTVGYKGDKTPARMPIGVVTKEKTVETDTGTAMALNNAGDAIQFIELAGDYRLPYSDINEGKLFDIEADGLHYTYEYETGNSFQDYLSGPGGQFPPAVPVSEYQEDGQYVFPAFRMAANYSPGVPTQNIGKWFLPTGSQWRDALMLILKLPKTNFEGVNSDSEFTEYMPFSSNPDADFDALGGKVTVPWSLTNMQAALTAVGGTFPDGVYNVAGGFTLAGNRVHYLAAQPTRIVTVWTQVAEYVPAHVRPFVHF
;
A
#
# COMPACT_ATOMS: atom_id res chain seq x y z
N MET A 1 -77.04 5.49 0.70
CA MET A 1 -77.03 6.87 0.15
C MET A 1 -75.85 7.59 0.78
N LYS A 2 -74.82 8.13 0.12
CA LYS A 2 -74.41 8.26 -1.28
C LYS A 2 -72.87 8.48 -1.29
N ASN A 3 -72.21 7.84 -2.27
CA ASN A 3 -71.09 8.33 -3.09
C ASN A 3 -69.62 8.44 -2.59
N LYS A 4 -68.78 7.71 -3.35
CA LYS A 4 -67.49 8.08 -3.99
C LYS A 4 -66.16 7.87 -3.23
N ALA A 5 -65.47 6.80 -3.66
CA ALA A 5 -64.07 6.69 -4.09
C ALA A 5 -63.08 7.82 -3.74
N ILE A 6 -61.92 7.44 -3.17
CA ILE A 6 -60.58 7.95 -3.49
C ILE A 6 -59.57 6.82 -3.20
N SER A 7 -58.96 6.32 -4.27
CA SER A 7 -57.66 5.66 -4.27
C SER A 7 -56.61 6.75 -4.54
N LEU A 8 -55.39 6.55 -4.03
CA LEU A 8 -54.16 7.26 -4.38
C LEU A 8 -53.88 8.58 -3.63
N LEU A 9 -53.38 8.47 -2.39
CA LEU A 9 -52.49 9.45 -1.78
C LEU A 9 -51.08 8.85 -1.70
N HIS A 10 -50.27 9.15 -2.71
CA HIS A 10 -48.80 9.23 -2.65
C HIS A 10 -48.40 10.24 -3.71
N LEU A 11 -48.53 11.52 -3.41
CA LEU A 11 -47.79 12.59 -4.09
C LEU A 11 -47.99 13.87 -3.28
N ILE A 12 -46.87 14.55 -3.01
CA ILE A 12 -46.66 15.93 -2.51
C ILE A 12 -45.69 15.86 -1.32
N GLY A 13 -44.43 16.18 -1.60
CA GLY A 13 -43.39 16.30 -0.58
C GLY A 13 -41.94 16.19 -1.07
N ALA A 14 -41.63 16.49 -2.33
CA ALA A 14 -40.24 16.66 -2.78
C ALA A 14 -40.20 17.67 -3.94
N ALA A 15 -40.33 18.95 -3.60
CA ALA A 15 -39.89 20.03 -4.44
C ALA A 15 -38.52 20.47 -3.92
N LEU A 16 -37.46 20.26 -4.69
CA LEU A 16 -36.57 21.31 -5.19
C LEU A 16 -35.33 20.70 -5.89
N LEU A 17 -35.02 21.29 -7.06
CA LEU A 17 -33.77 21.19 -7.83
C LEU A 17 -33.59 20.00 -8.78
N LEU A 18 -34.46 19.92 -9.80
CA LEU A 18 -34.12 19.41 -11.13
C LEU A 18 -34.93 20.18 -12.18
N SER A 19 -34.30 21.17 -12.81
CA SER A 19 -34.85 21.81 -14.01
C SER A 19 -33.73 22.52 -14.78
N ALA A 20 -33.22 21.86 -15.82
CA ALA A 20 -32.85 22.46 -17.11
C ALA A 20 -32.23 21.40 -18.03
N SER A 21 -33.01 20.38 -18.39
CA SER A 21 -32.77 19.63 -19.63
C SER A 21 -33.19 20.55 -20.79
N GLN A 22 -32.28 21.41 -21.23
CA GLN A 22 -32.46 22.15 -22.47
C GLN A 22 -32.09 21.23 -23.62
N ALA A 23 -33.13 20.81 -24.34
CA ALA A 23 -33.03 20.39 -25.71
C ALA A 23 -32.40 21.54 -26.50
N PHE A 24 -31.20 21.34 -27.04
CA PHE A 24 -30.74 22.16 -28.14
C PHE A 24 -31.53 21.74 -29.37
N VAL A 25 -32.60 22.49 -29.62
CA VAL A 25 -33.17 22.66 -30.94
C VAL A 25 -32.04 23.18 -31.83
N SER A 26 -31.55 22.33 -32.74
CA SER A 26 -30.73 22.73 -33.87
C SER A 26 -31.60 23.57 -34.81
N CYS A 27 -31.73 24.85 -34.49
CA CYS A 27 -32.16 25.86 -35.46
C CYS A 27 -30.95 26.12 -36.36
N SER A 28 -31.04 25.57 -37.57
CA SER A 28 -30.34 26.04 -38.75
C SER A 28 -30.51 27.55 -38.89
N ASN A 29 -29.41 28.29 -38.77
CA ASN A 29 -29.16 29.48 -39.57
C ASN A 29 -27.73 29.37 -40.11
N GLU A 30 -27.63 29.77 -41.36
CA GLU A 30 -26.60 29.53 -42.36
C GLU A 30 -25.21 30.07 -42.01
N ASP A 31 -24.21 29.37 -42.57
CA ASP A 31 -22.92 29.88 -43.04
C ASP A 31 -21.99 30.59 -42.05
N GLU A 32 -21.31 29.79 -41.21
CA GLU A 32 -19.85 29.81 -41.27
C GLU A 32 -19.41 28.54 -41.98
N SER A 33 -19.01 28.70 -43.24
CA SER A 33 -18.32 27.65 -43.99
C SER A 33 -17.19 27.09 -43.13
N ALA A 34 -17.33 25.86 -42.63
CA ALA A 34 -16.16 25.06 -42.32
C ALA A 34 -15.32 25.12 -43.60
N ALA A 35 -14.18 25.80 -43.56
CA ALA A 35 -13.37 25.99 -44.74
C ALA A 35 -13.06 24.59 -45.28
N ASN A 36 -13.64 24.24 -46.44
CA ASN A 36 -13.31 23.01 -47.16
C ASN A 36 -11.94 23.20 -47.79
N ASN A 37 -10.92 23.33 -46.94
CA ASN A 37 -9.56 23.52 -47.36
C ASN A 37 -9.10 22.24 -48.06
N GLU A 38 -8.68 22.39 -49.30
CA GLU A 38 -8.23 21.30 -50.14
C GLU A 38 -6.72 21.29 -50.27
N ILE A 39 -6.17 20.08 -50.35
CA ILE A 39 -4.78 19.85 -50.71
C ILE A 39 -4.75 19.38 -52.15
N LEU A 40 -4.03 20.10 -53.00
CA LEU A 40 -3.78 19.73 -54.38
C LEU A 40 -2.30 19.37 -54.54
N LEU A 41 -2.01 18.25 -55.20
CA LEU A 41 -0.67 17.85 -55.62
C LEU A 41 -0.62 17.86 -57.15
N ASN A 42 0.19 18.75 -57.73
CA ASN A 42 0.27 18.96 -59.18
C ASN A 42 -1.09 19.23 -59.87
N GLY A 43 -2.05 19.81 -59.14
CA GLY A 43 -3.39 20.12 -59.65
C GLY A 43 -4.44 19.02 -59.41
N GLU A 44 -4.06 17.87 -58.85
CA GLU A 44 -4.97 16.78 -58.49
C GLU A 44 -5.23 16.77 -56.98
N LYS A 45 -6.45 16.38 -56.57
CA LYS A 45 -6.82 16.33 -55.14
C LYS A 45 -6.04 15.25 -54.40
N LEU A 46 -5.42 15.63 -53.29
CA LEU A 46 -4.65 14.76 -52.42
C LEU A 46 -5.37 14.52 -51.10
N SER A 47 -5.62 13.25 -50.77
CA SER A 47 -6.13 12.83 -49.46
C SER A 47 -4.98 12.50 -48.51
N VAL A 48 -5.00 13.08 -47.31
CA VAL A 48 -4.01 12.79 -46.27
C VAL A 48 -4.67 11.98 -45.16
N HIS A 49 -4.06 10.85 -44.83
CA HIS A 49 -4.46 10.00 -43.70
C HIS A 49 -3.33 9.94 -42.68
N ILE A 50 -3.63 10.21 -41.42
CA ILE A 50 -2.66 10.16 -40.33
C ILE A 50 -3.16 9.13 -39.31
N GLY A 51 -2.33 8.12 -39.04
CA GLY A 51 -2.59 7.11 -38.01
C GLY A 51 -1.44 7.03 -37.01
N GLU A 52 -1.71 6.41 -35.86
CA GLU A 52 -0.76 6.18 -34.77
C GLU A 52 -0.34 4.70 -34.71
N GLU A 53 0.96 4.44 -34.50
CA GLU A 53 1.43 3.15 -34.00
C GLU A 53 1.29 3.14 -32.47
N ALA A 54 0.33 2.37 -31.96
CA ALA A 54 0.09 2.24 -30.54
C ALA A 54 1.36 1.81 -29.76
N PHE A 55 1.47 2.26 -28.50
CA PHE A 55 2.47 1.74 -27.58
C PHE A 55 2.37 0.21 -27.46
N LYS A 56 3.51 -0.46 -27.51
CA LYS A 56 3.61 -1.91 -27.42
C LYS A 56 3.87 -2.35 -25.99
N ALA A 57 3.33 -3.49 -25.61
CA ALA A 57 3.85 -4.24 -24.48
C ALA A 57 5.19 -4.90 -24.89
N GLY A 58 6.22 -4.71 -24.08
CA GLY A 58 7.55 -5.36 -24.25
C GLY A 58 7.46 -6.89 -24.28
N ALA A 59 8.49 -7.53 -24.84
CA ALA A 59 8.65 -8.99 -24.73
C ALA A 59 8.75 -9.42 -23.26
N GLU A 60 8.28 -10.63 -22.94
CA GLU A 60 8.40 -11.16 -21.57
C GLU A 60 9.87 -11.25 -21.16
N LEU A 61 10.20 -10.52 -20.11
CA LEU A 61 11.37 -10.87 -19.32
C LEU A 61 11.05 -12.21 -18.66
N ARG A 62 11.91 -13.22 -18.81
CA ARG A 62 11.74 -14.52 -18.15
C ARG A 62 11.49 -14.31 -16.66
N ALA A 63 10.61 -15.12 -16.04
CA ALA A 63 10.28 -15.03 -14.62
C ALA A 63 11.51 -15.10 -13.67
N SER A 64 12.65 -15.61 -14.14
CA SER A 64 13.93 -15.57 -13.43
C SER A 64 14.61 -14.18 -13.42
N ALA A 65 14.37 -13.33 -14.43
CA ALA A 65 14.81 -11.93 -14.45
C ALA A 65 13.89 -11.00 -13.62
N HIS A 66 12.63 -11.42 -13.42
CA HIS A 66 11.71 -10.79 -12.45
C HIS A 66 12.10 -11.04 -10.99
N ARG A 67 12.85 -12.14 -10.77
CA ARG A 67 13.36 -12.60 -9.47
C ARG A 67 14.75 -12.07 -9.15
N ALA A 68 15.19 -11.00 -9.82
CA ALA A 68 16.36 -10.26 -9.35
C ALA A 68 15.96 -9.43 -8.14
N ASP A 69 16.00 -10.10 -6.99
CA ASP A 69 16.05 -9.58 -5.64
C ASP A 69 16.72 -8.21 -5.58
N THR A 70 15.98 -7.22 -5.11
CA THR A 70 16.55 -6.23 -4.20
C THR A 70 15.45 -5.91 -3.21
N THR A 71 15.32 -6.77 -2.20
CA THR A 71 14.79 -6.34 -0.92
C THR A 71 15.76 -5.27 -0.40
N ILE A 72 15.42 -4.01 -0.57
CA ILE A 72 16.28 -2.89 -0.15
C ILE A 72 15.81 -2.46 1.23
N ASP A 73 16.69 -2.58 2.22
CA ASP A 73 16.45 -1.98 3.52
C ASP A 73 16.62 -0.46 3.41
N MET A 74 15.58 0.28 3.74
CA MET A 74 15.58 1.75 3.70
C MET A 74 16.29 2.35 4.94
N GLY A 75 16.80 1.53 5.85
CA GLY A 75 17.53 1.94 7.05
C GLY A 75 16.67 2.50 8.17
N ASN A 76 15.35 2.57 7.97
CA ASN A 76 14.38 3.11 8.93
C ASN A 76 13.28 2.09 9.26
N GLY A 77 13.52 0.79 9.07
CA GLY A 77 12.54 -0.27 9.31
C GLY A 77 11.56 -0.49 8.15
N ILE A 78 11.67 0.26 7.05
CA ILE A 78 10.95 -0.01 5.80
C ILE A 78 11.82 -0.84 4.88
N VAL A 79 11.19 -1.76 4.16
CA VAL A 79 11.80 -2.60 3.15
C VAL A 79 11.07 -2.38 1.83
N ALA A 80 11.81 -2.13 0.75
CA ALA A 80 11.26 -1.98 -0.58
C ALA A 80 11.62 -3.15 -1.49
N GLU A 81 10.72 -3.51 -2.40
CA GLU A 81 10.97 -4.38 -3.54
C GLU A 81 10.65 -3.60 -4.81
N MET A 82 11.52 -3.63 -5.81
CA MET A 82 11.32 -2.96 -7.09
C MET A 82 11.28 -3.97 -8.24
N SER A 83 10.35 -3.78 -9.18
CA SER A 83 10.43 -4.39 -10.51
C SER A 83 10.04 -3.39 -11.60
N ILE A 84 10.66 -3.49 -12.78
CA ILE A 84 10.17 -2.81 -13.98
C ILE A 84 9.70 -3.88 -14.96
N VAL A 85 8.45 -3.74 -15.39
CA VAL A 85 7.75 -4.79 -16.12
C VAL A 85 7.07 -4.17 -17.34
N PRO A 86 7.02 -4.85 -18.49
CA PRO A 86 6.17 -4.42 -19.59
C PRO A 86 4.73 -4.20 -19.10
N ASP A 87 4.20 -3.01 -19.35
CA ASP A 87 2.82 -2.69 -19.03
C ASP A 87 1.91 -3.26 -20.13
N ARG A 88 0.96 -4.08 -19.71
CA ARG A 88 0.01 -4.81 -20.56
C ARG A 88 -1.43 -4.34 -20.40
N THR A 89 -1.67 -3.32 -19.60
CA THR A 89 -2.99 -2.69 -19.46
C THR A 89 -3.30 -1.74 -20.61
N ALA A 90 -2.27 -1.32 -21.35
CA ALA A 90 -2.39 -0.65 -22.65
C ALA A 90 -3.14 -1.54 -23.66
N PRO A 91 -4.02 -0.98 -24.52
CA PRO A 91 -4.80 -1.77 -25.45
C PRO A 91 -3.88 -2.63 -26.33
N ARG A 92 -4.02 -3.95 -26.17
CA ARG A 92 -3.45 -4.95 -27.06
C ARG A 92 -3.86 -4.57 -28.47
N VAL A 93 -2.91 -4.53 -29.41
CA VAL A 93 -3.17 -4.46 -30.85
C VAL A 93 -4.36 -5.36 -31.14
N MET A 94 -5.51 -4.75 -31.42
CA MET A 94 -6.64 -5.51 -31.94
C MET A 94 -6.16 -6.04 -33.29
N SER A 95 -6.21 -7.37 -33.41
CA SER A 95 -5.89 -8.09 -34.63
C SER A 95 -6.43 -7.37 -35.86
N ALA A 96 -5.60 -7.28 -36.90
CA ALA A 96 -5.88 -6.68 -38.20
C ALA A 96 -7.36 -6.86 -38.60
N GLY A 97 -8.14 -5.78 -38.57
CA GLY A 97 -9.55 -5.84 -38.94
C GLY A 97 -10.48 -4.74 -38.45
N THR A 98 -10.06 -3.80 -37.60
CA THR A 98 -10.94 -2.69 -37.18
C THR A 98 -10.16 -1.39 -37.04
N ARG A 99 -10.34 -0.49 -38.01
CA ARG A 99 -9.91 0.92 -37.94
C ARG A 99 -10.67 1.59 -36.79
N SER A 100 -10.01 1.77 -35.65
CA SER A 100 -10.13 2.95 -34.78
C SER A 100 -9.29 2.75 -33.51
N THR A 101 -7.99 2.98 -33.61
CA THR A 101 -7.27 3.61 -32.51
C THR A 101 -7.31 5.09 -32.87
N THR A 102 -8.21 5.86 -32.26
CA THR A 102 -8.29 7.31 -32.48
C THR A 102 -6.94 7.90 -32.06
N LEU A 103 -6.13 8.24 -33.06
CA LEU A 103 -5.00 9.15 -32.93
C LEU A 103 -5.46 10.33 -32.07
N ALA A 104 -4.65 10.74 -31.09
CA ALA A 104 -5.00 11.89 -30.28
C ALA A 104 -5.23 13.12 -31.17
N ASP A 105 -6.34 13.82 -30.94
CA ASP A 105 -6.63 15.08 -31.62
C ASP A 105 -5.46 16.03 -31.41
N GLY A 106 -5.06 16.72 -32.47
CA GLY A 106 -3.86 17.55 -32.42
C GLY A 106 -3.52 18.16 -33.77
N HIS A 107 -2.61 19.12 -33.74
CA HIS A 107 -2.09 19.76 -34.94
C HIS A 107 -0.82 19.04 -35.44
N TYR A 108 -0.70 18.94 -36.76
CA TYR A 108 0.33 18.19 -37.44
C TYR A 108 0.89 18.99 -38.63
N THR A 109 2.20 18.91 -38.80
CA THR A 109 2.92 19.51 -39.93
C THR A 109 3.47 18.43 -40.83
N ILE A 110 3.32 18.61 -42.14
CA ILE A 110 3.83 17.72 -43.18
C ILE A 110 4.71 18.52 -44.13
N TYR A 111 5.98 18.13 -44.29
CA TYR A 111 6.87 18.72 -45.28
C TYR A 111 7.51 17.68 -46.18
N VAL A 112 8.16 18.15 -47.25
CA VAL A 112 8.75 17.32 -48.29
C VAL A 112 10.26 17.40 -48.26
N VAL A 113 10.91 16.25 -48.32
CA VAL A 113 12.36 16.10 -48.47
C VAL A 113 12.65 15.46 -49.82
N ASP A 114 13.54 16.06 -50.61
CA ASP A 114 13.92 15.54 -51.92
C ASP A 114 14.89 14.35 -51.84
N ALA A 115 15.27 13.83 -53.01
CA ALA A 115 16.18 12.70 -53.14
C ALA A 115 17.60 13.01 -52.61
N SER A 116 18.02 14.27 -52.55
CA SER A 116 19.31 14.69 -51.98
C SER A 116 19.28 14.71 -50.44
N GLY A 117 18.09 14.62 -49.84
CA GLY A 117 17.90 14.73 -48.40
C GLY A 117 17.65 16.17 -47.93
N ALA A 118 17.53 17.13 -48.85
CA ALA A 118 17.21 18.51 -48.53
C ALA A 118 15.70 18.70 -48.41
N ARG A 119 15.27 19.47 -47.40
CA ARG A 119 13.88 19.90 -47.28
C ARG A 119 13.57 20.90 -48.40
N LEU A 120 12.46 20.69 -49.08
CA LEU A 120 11.91 21.68 -49.98
C LEU A 120 11.23 22.78 -49.17
N THR A 121 11.60 24.03 -49.45
CA THR A 121 11.10 25.20 -48.73
C THR A 121 10.17 26.03 -49.61
N GLY A 122 9.14 26.61 -49.02
CA GLY A 122 8.13 27.43 -49.70
C GLY A 122 6.74 27.17 -49.13
N ALA A 123 5.84 28.14 -49.22
CA ALA A 123 4.47 28.00 -48.73
C ALA A 123 3.68 26.88 -49.44
N ASP A 124 4.15 26.43 -50.61
CA ASP A 124 3.60 25.31 -51.39
C ASP A 124 4.36 23.98 -51.17
N LYS A 125 5.22 23.90 -50.14
CA LYS A 125 6.04 22.72 -49.81
C LYS A 125 5.83 22.19 -48.40
N GLU A 126 4.97 22.86 -47.63
CA GLU A 126 4.53 22.47 -46.28
C GLU A 126 3.01 22.42 -46.25
N LEU A 127 2.47 21.46 -45.50
CA LEU A 127 1.06 21.32 -45.17
C LEU A 127 0.94 21.35 -43.66
N SER A 128 -0.04 22.07 -43.14
CA SER A 128 -0.39 22.03 -41.73
C SER A 128 -1.89 21.78 -41.60
N GLY A 129 -2.28 21.15 -40.49
CA GLY A 129 -3.67 20.80 -40.27
C GLY A 129 -3.92 20.13 -38.93
N THR A 130 -5.18 20.09 -38.55
CA THR A 130 -5.63 19.48 -37.30
C THR A 130 -6.27 18.13 -37.60
N VAL A 131 -5.87 17.09 -36.86
CA VAL A 131 -6.63 15.85 -36.81
C VAL A 131 -7.69 15.98 -35.72
N THR A 132 -8.95 15.78 -36.10
CA THR A 132 -10.09 15.71 -35.18
C THR A 132 -10.90 14.46 -35.49
N GLY A 133 -11.07 13.58 -34.50
CA GLY A 133 -11.82 12.33 -34.68
C GLY A 133 -11.21 11.41 -35.75
N GLY A 134 -9.89 11.47 -35.94
CA GLY A 134 -9.14 10.67 -36.92
C GLY A 134 -9.12 11.21 -38.35
N ASN A 135 -9.75 12.36 -38.62
CA ASN A 135 -9.72 13.01 -39.93
C ASN A 135 -8.79 14.22 -39.92
N PHE A 136 -7.84 14.29 -40.86
CA PHE A 136 -6.96 15.44 -41.05
C PHE A 136 -7.69 16.54 -41.82
N VAL A 137 -7.76 17.73 -41.23
CA VAL A 137 -8.34 18.94 -41.82
C VAL A 137 -7.22 19.96 -42.03
N PRO A 138 -6.92 20.37 -43.27
CA PRO A 138 -5.88 21.36 -43.53
C PRO A 138 -6.25 22.74 -43.00
N ASP A 139 -5.27 23.49 -42.50
CA ASP A 139 -5.53 24.84 -41.95
C ASP A 139 -5.89 25.86 -43.04
N HIS A 140 -5.41 25.64 -44.27
CA HIS A 140 -5.73 26.44 -45.44
C HIS A 140 -5.63 25.61 -46.73
N ASN A 141 -6.16 26.13 -47.84
CA ASN A 141 -5.94 25.54 -49.16
C ASN A 141 -4.45 25.51 -49.50
N VAL A 142 -3.93 24.37 -49.97
CA VAL A 142 -2.53 24.24 -50.42
C VAL A 142 -2.46 23.58 -51.78
N SER A 143 -1.70 24.18 -52.69
CA SER A 143 -1.40 23.58 -54.00
C SER A 143 0.09 23.32 -54.14
N MET A 144 0.49 22.09 -53.82
CA MET A 144 1.87 21.64 -53.86
C MET A 144 2.27 21.22 -55.28
N LYS A 145 3.35 21.82 -55.80
CA LYS A 145 3.91 21.48 -57.12
C LYS A 145 5.24 20.74 -56.99
N LEU A 146 5.26 19.44 -57.28
CA LEU A 146 6.47 18.62 -57.24
C LEU A 146 6.76 18.07 -58.65
N PRO A 147 7.92 18.37 -59.26
CA PRO A 147 8.35 17.70 -60.49
C PRO A 147 8.37 16.18 -60.33
N ASN A 148 8.31 15.45 -61.44
CA ASN A 148 8.43 13.99 -61.40
C ASN A 148 9.75 13.59 -60.72
N GLY A 149 9.64 12.71 -59.72
CA GLY A 149 10.78 12.36 -58.86
C GLY A 149 10.34 11.63 -57.60
N THR A 150 11.31 11.14 -56.84
CA THR A 150 11.06 10.46 -55.56
C THR A 150 11.28 11.43 -54.40
N TYR A 151 10.28 11.53 -53.53
CA TYR A 151 10.29 12.42 -52.37
C TYR A 151 9.91 11.65 -51.10
N THR A 152 10.45 12.09 -49.98
CA THR A 152 10.03 11.64 -48.65
C THR A 152 9.15 12.72 -48.01
N PHE A 153 7.90 12.39 -47.74
CA PHE A 153 7.01 13.20 -46.93
C PHE A 153 7.21 12.87 -45.46
N VAL A 154 7.23 13.88 -44.61
CA VAL A 154 7.52 13.77 -43.18
C VAL A 154 6.42 14.48 -42.42
N CYS A 155 5.71 13.76 -41.57
CA CYS A 155 4.61 14.24 -40.74
C CYS A 155 5.01 14.18 -39.27
N HIS A 156 4.79 15.24 -38.52
CA HIS A 156 5.00 15.26 -37.07
C HIS A 156 3.96 16.13 -36.35
N ASN A 157 3.76 15.90 -35.06
CA ASN A 157 2.93 16.75 -34.21
C ASN A 157 3.71 17.95 -33.66
N ASP A 158 3.01 18.86 -32.98
CA ASP A 158 3.58 20.07 -32.36
C ASP A 158 4.61 19.80 -31.24
N ALA A 159 4.66 18.56 -30.72
CA ALA A 159 5.70 18.15 -29.80
C ALA A 159 7.06 17.93 -30.50
N VAL A 160 7.16 18.09 -31.81
CA VAL A 160 8.42 18.09 -32.56
C VAL A 160 8.61 19.46 -33.19
N THR A 161 9.77 20.06 -32.96
CA THR A 161 10.11 21.37 -33.53
C THR A 161 11.16 21.23 -34.62
N GLU A 162 11.11 22.07 -35.64
CA GLU A 162 12.19 22.13 -36.63
C GLU A 162 13.08 23.35 -36.36
N GLN A 163 14.40 23.13 -36.29
CA GLN A 163 15.37 24.20 -36.07
C GLN A 163 16.68 23.86 -36.77
N GLY A 164 17.19 24.79 -37.58
CA GLY A 164 18.52 24.64 -38.22
C GLY A 164 18.63 23.46 -39.18
N GLY A 165 17.52 23.10 -39.86
CA GLY A 165 17.49 21.96 -40.80
C GLY A 165 17.49 20.59 -40.11
N GLN A 166 17.02 20.53 -38.86
CA GLN A 166 16.90 19.30 -38.06
C GLN A 166 15.57 19.31 -37.31
N LEU A 167 15.02 18.13 -37.05
CA LEU A 167 13.92 17.96 -36.13
C LEU A 167 14.46 17.86 -34.70
N LYS A 168 13.75 18.44 -33.73
CA LYS A 168 14.19 18.53 -32.34
C LYS A 168 13.10 18.14 -31.37
N ILE A 169 13.53 17.42 -30.32
CA ILE A 169 12.73 17.05 -29.16
C ILE A 169 13.47 17.54 -27.91
N ASN A 170 12.85 18.47 -27.19
CA ASN A 170 13.41 19.12 -25.99
C ASN A 170 12.42 19.08 -24.81
N SER A 171 12.71 19.78 -23.71
CA SER A 171 11.81 19.80 -22.54
C SER A 171 10.42 20.38 -22.85
N SER A 172 10.34 21.42 -23.69
CA SER A 172 9.05 22.01 -24.08
C SER A 172 8.21 21.05 -24.93
N SER A 173 8.86 20.28 -25.82
CA SER A 173 8.23 19.18 -26.56
C SER A 173 7.51 18.19 -25.65
N MET A 174 8.18 17.71 -24.60
CA MET A 174 7.61 16.69 -23.71
C MET A 174 6.54 17.25 -22.75
N SER A 175 6.46 18.57 -22.62
CA SER A 175 5.44 19.24 -21.81
C SER A 175 4.11 19.43 -22.54
N SER A 176 4.10 19.42 -23.88
CA SER A 176 2.90 19.62 -24.69
C SER A 176 2.18 18.29 -25.00
N ALA A 177 2.91 17.31 -25.55
CA ALA A 177 2.38 15.99 -25.88
C ALA A 177 3.53 14.96 -26.04
N CYS A 178 3.20 13.69 -26.30
CA CYS A 178 4.22 12.73 -26.72
C CYS A 178 4.68 13.07 -28.15
N PRO A 179 6.00 13.23 -28.42
CA PRO A 179 6.49 13.50 -29.77
C PRO A 179 6.23 12.33 -30.71
N MET A 180 5.71 12.63 -31.90
CA MET A 180 5.34 11.64 -32.90
C MET A 180 5.81 12.05 -34.28
N ILE A 181 6.44 11.11 -35.01
CA ILE A 181 6.92 11.34 -36.38
C ILE A 181 6.57 10.13 -37.24
N GLY A 182 6.08 10.39 -38.45
CA GLY A 182 5.83 9.41 -39.50
C GLY A 182 6.41 9.87 -40.83
N THR A 183 6.97 8.95 -41.60
CA THR A 183 7.59 9.26 -42.90
C THR A 183 7.12 8.32 -43.98
N VAL A 184 6.88 8.85 -45.17
CA VAL A 184 6.43 8.07 -46.33
C VAL A 184 7.21 8.51 -47.56
N THR A 185 7.88 7.58 -48.23
CA THR A 185 8.58 7.86 -49.49
C THR A 185 7.71 7.46 -50.67
N LYS A 186 7.55 8.36 -51.65
CA LYS A 186 6.71 8.17 -52.82
C LYS A 186 7.38 8.74 -54.07
N THR A 187 7.07 8.15 -55.21
CA THR A 187 7.47 8.66 -56.53
C THR A 187 6.30 9.39 -57.18
N ILE A 188 6.51 10.65 -57.53
CA ILE A 188 5.57 11.51 -58.23
C ILE A 188 5.79 11.32 -59.74
N GLY A 189 4.74 10.99 -60.47
CA GLY A 189 4.81 10.73 -61.91
C GLY A 189 3.65 9.93 -62.53
N GLY A 190 2.63 9.52 -61.77
CA GLY A 190 1.53 8.68 -62.29
C GLY A 190 0.21 8.74 -61.50
N GLY A 191 -0.28 9.93 -61.13
CA GLY A 191 -1.59 10.11 -60.49
C GLY A 191 -1.61 9.69 -59.02
N MET A 192 -1.06 10.52 -58.13
CA MET A 192 -1.06 10.26 -56.69
C MET A 192 -2.22 11.01 -56.03
N ASN A 193 -3.17 10.25 -55.47
CA ASN A 193 -4.39 10.82 -54.89
C ASN A 193 -4.44 10.66 -53.35
N ASP A 194 -3.51 9.92 -52.74
CA ASP A 194 -3.45 9.73 -51.29
C ASP A 194 -2.03 9.58 -50.73
N ILE A 195 -1.84 10.04 -49.49
CA ILE A 195 -0.67 9.75 -48.64
C ILE A 195 -1.17 9.33 -47.26
N SER A 196 -0.69 8.18 -46.79
CA SER A 196 -1.04 7.62 -45.48
C SER A 196 0.19 7.52 -44.58
N PHE A 197 0.19 8.20 -43.45
CA PHE A 197 1.23 8.15 -42.43
C PHE A 197 0.86 7.20 -41.29
N THR A 198 1.86 6.51 -40.76
CA THR A 198 1.78 5.83 -39.45
C THR A 198 2.87 6.42 -38.56
N LEU A 199 2.45 7.23 -37.60
CA LEU A 199 3.33 7.96 -36.70
C LEU A 199 3.77 7.05 -35.56
N LYS A 200 5.06 7.07 -35.25
CA LYS A 200 5.63 6.35 -34.11
C LYS A 200 5.86 7.30 -32.96
N HIS A 201 5.75 6.82 -31.73
CA HIS A 201 6.14 7.59 -30.55
C HIS A 201 7.66 7.63 -30.43
N TYR A 202 8.21 8.84 -30.34
CA TYR A 202 9.62 9.09 -30.05
C TYR A 202 9.83 9.15 -28.53
N ALA A 203 9.23 8.19 -27.82
CA ALA A 203 9.34 8.04 -26.39
C ALA A 203 9.17 6.59 -25.94
N ALA A 204 9.80 6.22 -24.83
CA ALA A 204 9.31 5.15 -23.97
C ALA A 204 8.36 5.76 -22.95
N ARG A 205 7.28 5.06 -22.54
CA ARG A 205 6.42 5.55 -21.46
C ARG A 205 6.48 4.65 -20.24
N VAL A 206 6.49 5.27 -19.06
CA VAL A 206 6.56 4.59 -17.77
C VAL A 206 5.41 5.06 -16.89
N GLN A 207 4.83 4.14 -16.11
CA GLN A 207 3.88 4.44 -15.05
C GLN A 207 4.40 3.84 -13.75
N THR A 208 4.38 4.58 -12.65
CA THR A 208 4.76 4.04 -11.34
C THR A 208 3.53 3.50 -10.63
N LEU A 209 3.65 2.31 -10.03
CA LEU A 209 2.66 1.72 -9.14
C LEU A 209 3.33 1.41 -7.79
N VAL A 210 2.91 2.10 -6.75
CA VAL A 210 3.38 1.92 -5.38
C VAL A 210 2.36 1.11 -4.60
N THR A 211 2.79 -0.01 -4.00
CA THR A 211 1.98 -0.89 -3.16
C THR A 211 2.48 -0.83 -1.71
N THR A 212 1.53 -0.67 -0.79
CA THR A 212 1.67 -0.62 0.68
C THR A 212 0.56 -1.49 1.29
N TYR A 213 0.52 -1.75 2.61
CA TYR A 213 -0.33 -2.82 3.18
C TYR A 213 -1.29 -2.42 4.33
N THR A 214 -1.31 -1.15 4.73
CA THR A 214 -2.16 -0.66 5.83
C THR A 214 -2.71 0.75 5.59
N ALA A 215 -2.06 1.52 4.74
CA ALA A 215 -2.47 2.85 4.30
C ALA A 215 -1.82 3.18 2.97
N TYR A 216 -2.38 4.12 2.21
CA TYR A 216 -1.77 4.63 0.98
C TYR A 216 -0.40 5.30 1.25
N ALA A 217 0.53 5.12 0.30
CA ALA A 217 1.76 5.89 0.28
C ALA A 217 1.47 7.39 0.14
N ASN A 218 2.15 8.22 0.93
CA ASN A 218 2.10 9.68 0.81
C ASN A 218 3.21 10.13 -0.13
N MET A 219 2.89 10.24 -1.41
CA MET A 219 3.86 10.62 -2.45
C MET A 219 4.22 12.09 -2.34
N ASP A 220 5.51 12.43 -2.46
CA ASP A 220 5.95 13.79 -2.75
C ASP A 220 6.16 13.92 -4.25
N GLY A 221 5.10 14.34 -4.94
CA GLY A 221 5.11 14.55 -6.38
C GLY A 221 6.08 15.63 -6.84
N ASN A 222 6.43 16.62 -6.00
CA ASN A 222 7.29 17.71 -6.43
C ASN A 222 8.76 17.30 -6.50
N SER A 223 9.17 16.40 -5.61
CA SER A 223 10.56 15.93 -5.50
C SER A 223 10.79 14.57 -6.17
N THR A 224 9.73 13.89 -6.62
CA THR A 224 9.85 12.62 -7.34
C THR A 224 10.17 12.87 -8.81
N THR A 225 11.28 12.30 -9.30
CA THR A 225 11.81 12.59 -10.64
C THR A 225 12.34 11.36 -11.36
N LEU A 226 12.57 11.51 -12.66
CA LEU A 226 13.33 10.56 -13.48
C LEU A 226 14.66 11.20 -13.85
N SER A 227 15.72 10.41 -13.82
CA SER A 227 17.05 10.80 -14.31
C SER A 227 17.75 9.63 -15.02
N SER A 228 18.91 9.90 -15.60
CA SER A 228 19.76 8.90 -16.25
C SER A 228 21.11 8.85 -15.54
N ALA A 229 21.57 7.64 -15.19
CA ALA A 229 22.84 7.42 -14.52
C ALA A 229 24.05 7.76 -15.43
N SER A 230 23.90 7.56 -16.74
CA SER A 230 24.91 7.95 -17.73
C SER A 230 24.91 9.44 -18.05
N ASN A 231 23.99 10.24 -17.46
CA ASN A 231 23.67 11.61 -17.88
C ASN A 231 23.30 11.69 -19.37
N GLY A 232 22.76 10.60 -19.93
CA GLY A 232 22.25 10.53 -21.29
C GLY A 232 20.81 11.05 -21.40
N LEU A 233 20.20 10.85 -22.57
CA LEU A 233 18.78 11.17 -22.85
C LEU A 233 18.45 12.68 -22.74
N THR A 234 19.44 13.52 -23.07
CA THR A 234 19.32 14.98 -23.20
C THR A 234 18.53 15.39 -24.45
N GLU A 235 18.46 16.70 -24.75
CA GLU A 235 17.84 17.21 -25.98
C GLU A 235 18.31 16.41 -27.20
N MET A 236 17.34 16.01 -28.02
CA MET A 236 17.57 15.17 -29.17
C MET A 236 17.33 15.97 -30.44
N SER A 237 18.30 15.91 -31.35
CA SER A 237 18.13 16.33 -32.73
C SER A 237 18.10 15.11 -33.64
N LEU A 238 17.31 15.19 -34.70
CA LEU A 238 17.08 14.15 -35.69
C LEU A 238 17.29 14.78 -37.07
N SER A 239 17.64 13.94 -38.05
CA SER A 239 17.55 14.33 -39.46
C SER A 239 16.14 14.81 -39.81
N LEU A 240 16.00 15.55 -40.91
CA LEU A 240 14.71 15.95 -41.48
C LEU A 240 13.80 14.77 -41.86
N LYS A 241 14.28 13.52 -41.79
CA LYS A 241 13.44 12.33 -41.98
C LYS A 241 13.09 11.64 -40.65
N GLY A 242 13.42 12.26 -39.50
CA GLY A 242 13.19 11.68 -38.18
C GLY A 242 14.15 10.54 -37.81
N TYR A 243 15.23 10.32 -38.56
CA TYR A 243 16.23 9.29 -38.26
C TYR A 243 17.53 9.86 -37.71
N ALA A 244 18.46 8.98 -37.32
CA ALA A 244 19.80 9.31 -36.86
C ALA A 244 19.79 10.29 -35.67
N PRO A 245 19.28 9.84 -34.50
CA PRO A 245 19.24 10.66 -33.30
C PRO A 245 20.64 11.07 -32.85
N VAL A 246 20.79 12.34 -32.51
CA VAL A 246 21.99 12.94 -31.91
C VAL A 246 21.56 13.64 -30.63
N ARG A 247 22.22 13.29 -29.52
CA ARG A 247 21.97 13.90 -28.21
C ARG A 247 22.89 15.08 -27.97
N ALA A 248 22.39 16.12 -27.27
CA ALA A 248 23.23 17.21 -26.80
C ALA A 248 24.31 16.68 -25.83
N ALA A 249 25.53 17.21 -25.94
CA ALA A 249 26.69 16.74 -25.18
C ALA A 249 26.55 16.92 -23.65
N SER A 250 25.65 17.82 -23.21
CA SER A 250 25.33 18.07 -21.81
C SER A 250 23.87 18.48 -21.67
N GLY A 251 23.26 18.21 -20.53
CA GLY A 251 21.89 18.64 -20.22
C GLY A 251 21.22 17.72 -19.20
N THR A 252 19.98 18.04 -18.87
CA THR A 252 19.11 17.17 -18.07
C THR A 252 18.39 16.16 -18.96
N MET A 253 17.98 15.04 -18.37
CA MET A 253 17.12 14.06 -19.01
C MET A 253 15.82 14.73 -19.49
N ILE A 254 15.39 14.40 -20.72
CA ILE A 254 14.17 14.94 -21.32
C ILE A 254 13.02 13.95 -21.17
N TYR A 255 12.03 14.32 -20.34
CA TYR A 255 10.82 13.54 -20.10
C TYR A 255 9.64 14.45 -19.75
N SER A 256 8.42 13.93 -19.81
CA SER A 256 7.21 14.66 -19.44
C SER A 256 7.07 14.69 -17.90
N GLU A 257 7.47 15.80 -17.27
CA GLU A 257 7.50 15.90 -15.81
C GLU A 257 6.15 15.68 -15.15
N ALA A 258 5.07 16.24 -15.71
CA ALA A 258 3.73 16.13 -15.14
C ALA A 258 3.34 14.66 -14.88
N GLY A 259 3.68 13.75 -15.81
CA GLY A 259 3.43 12.32 -15.67
C GLY A 259 4.12 11.66 -14.48
N ALA A 260 5.34 12.12 -14.16
CA ALA A 260 6.15 11.57 -13.06
C ALA A 260 5.79 12.15 -11.69
N LYS A 261 5.06 13.27 -11.66
CA LYS A 261 4.75 14.05 -10.45
C LYS A 261 3.29 13.91 -9.98
N GLN A 262 2.39 13.50 -10.86
CA GLN A 262 0.97 13.33 -10.54
C GLN A 262 0.68 11.90 -10.09
N PHE A 263 0.12 11.76 -8.89
CA PHE A 263 -0.20 10.48 -8.27
C PHE A 263 -1.65 10.45 -7.80
N GLU A 264 -2.30 9.31 -8.00
CA GLU A 264 -3.67 9.06 -7.56
C GLU A 264 -3.77 7.72 -6.83
N LYS A 265 -4.76 7.63 -5.94
CA LYS A 265 -5.10 6.40 -5.25
C LYS A 265 -5.82 5.48 -6.23
N VAL A 266 -5.37 4.23 -6.33
CA VAL A 266 -6.08 3.19 -7.07
C VAL A 266 -7.26 2.73 -6.22
N GLY A 267 -8.47 3.13 -6.62
CA GLY A 267 -9.69 2.85 -5.89
C GLY A 267 -9.79 3.55 -4.53
N ALA A 268 -10.78 3.14 -3.73
CA ALA A 268 -11.06 3.66 -2.40
C ALA A 268 -10.95 2.53 -1.36
N GLN A 269 -9.74 2.05 -1.12
CA GLN A 269 -9.46 1.02 -0.12
C GLN A 269 -9.69 1.59 1.28
N ALA A 270 -10.59 0.98 2.04
CA ALA A 270 -10.81 1.29 3.45
C ALA A 270 -9.78 0.57 4.33
N TYR A 271 -9.51 1.13 5.51
CA TYR A 271 -8.77 0.44 6.57
C TYR A 271 -9.52 -0.85 6.96
N SER A 272 -8.77 -1.86 7.39
CA SER A 272 -9.29 -3.21 7.65
C SER A 272 -8.63 -3.81 8.89
N SER A 273 -9.29 -4.80 9.49
CA SER A 273 -8.74 -5.62 10.57
C SER A 273 -7.69 -6.62 10.07
N VAL A 274 -7.59 -6.78 8.75
CA VAL A 274 -6.59 -7.60 8.04
C VAL A 274 -5.66 -6.67 7.26
N VAL A 275 -4.38 -7.06 7.18
CA VAL A 275 -3.38 -6.38 6.35
C VAL A 275 -3.76 -6.52 4.87
N LYS A 276 -3.99 -5.41 4.16
CA LYS A 276 -4.50 -5.39 2.76
C LYS A 276 -3.71 -4.43 1.88
N PRO A 277 -3.51 -4.73 0.59
CA PRO A 277 -2.76 -3.85 -0.29
C PRO A 277 -3.48 -2.53 -0.55
N PHE A 278 -2.75 -1.43 -0.45
CA PHE A 278 -3.11 -0.07 -0.85
C PHE A 278 -2.20 0.34 -2.00
N GLN A 279 -2.79 0.83 -3.10
CA GLN A 279 -2.07 1.14 -4.32
C GLN A 279 -2.18 2.61 -4.69
N THR A 280 -1.04 3.24 -4.97
CA THR A 280 -0.95 4.61 -5.51
C THR A 280 -0.28 4.52 -6.87
N GLN A 281 -0.86 5.12 -7.90
CA GLN A 281 -0.31 5.10 -9.26
C GLN A 281 0.01 6.50 -9.76
N SER A 282 1.05 6.62 -10.59
CA SER A 282 1.32 7.86 -11.31
C SER A 282 0.50 7.96 -12.60
N SER A 283 0.46 9.14 -13.19
CA SER A 283 0.19 9.29 -14.63
C SER A 283 1.32 8.65 -15.46
N TYR A 284 1.12 8.49 -16.77
CA TYR A 284 2.22 8.09 -17.66
C TYR A 284 3.22 9.22 -17.83
N ALA A 285 4.50 8.93 -17.61
CA ALA A 285 5.60 9.79 -18.01
C ALA A 285 6.22 9.26 -19.30
N TYR A 286 6.42 10.13 -20.29
CA TYR A 286 7.09 9.85 -21.55
C TYR A 286 8.56 10.27 -21.43
N ILE A 287 9.49 9.39 -21.79
CA ILE A 287 10.94 9.63 -21.79
C ILE A 287 11.37 9.69 -23.25
N ALA A 288 12.01 10.78 -23.68
CA ALA A 288 12.32 11.01 -25.10
C ALA A 288 13.32 9.97 -25.61
N LEU A 289 12.92 9.18 -26.59
CA LEU A 289 13.69 8.03 -27.09
C LEU A 289 13.31 7.73 -28.54
N ALA A 290 14.25 7.87 -29.46
CA ALA A 290 14.01 7.67 -30.88
C ALA A 290 14.11 6.20 -31.30
N PRO A 291 13.48 5.80 -32.42
CA PRO A 291 13.75 4.51 -33.06
C PRO A 291 15.26 4.29 -33.28
N GLY A 292 15.78 3.17 -32.79
CA GLY A 292 17.22 2.84 -32.84
C GLY A 292 17.99 3.14 -31.55
N GLU A 293 17.40 3.88 -30.61
CA GLU A 293 17.92 4.03 -29.24
C GLU A 293 17.29 3.01 -28.28
N ASN A 294 17.89 2.87 -27.11
CA ASN A 294 17.34 2.16 -25.96
C ASN A 294 17.86 2.78 -24.66
N ILE A 295 17.18 2.51 -23.54
CA ILE A 295 17.68 2.82 -22.20
C ILE A 295 18.26 1.52 -21.61
N PRO A 296 19.58 1.40 -21.44
CA PRO A 296 20.21 0.20 -20.92
C PRO A 296 19.80 -0.11 -19.48
N VAL A 297 20.07 -1.34 -19.04
CA VAL A 297 19.90 -1.75 -17.63
C VAL A 297 20.76 -0.86 -16.72
N ASN A 298 20.20 -0.48 -15.57
CA ASN A 298 20.76 0.42 -14.55
C ASN A 298 20.99 1.88 -15.00
N ASP A 299 20.49 2.31 -16.16
CA ASP A 299 20.60 3.69 -16.61
C ASP A 299 19.43 4.57 -16.17
N LEU A 300 18.18 4.09 -16.27
CA LEU A 300 17.02 4.83 -15.77
C LEU A 300 17.02 4.84 -14.25
N GLN A 301 16.96 6.04 -13.69
CA GLN A 301 16.85 6.30 -12.26
C GLN A 301 15.46 6.85 -11.95
N TYR A 302 14.72 6.16 -11.09
CA TYR A 302 13.49 6.67 -10.49
C TYR A 302 13.79 7.15 -9.08
N ASN A 303 13.84 8.47 -8.90
CA ASN A 303 14.16 9.10 -7.63
C ASN A 303 12.88 9.26 -6.82
N PHE A 304 12.57 8.26 -5.99
CA PHE A 304 11.39 8.25 -5.15
C PHE A 304 11.55 9.23 -3.99
N ASN A 305 10.53 10.06 -3.79
CA ASN A 305 10.36 10.87 -2.59
C ASN A 305 8.94 10.74 -2.04
N GLY A 306 8.82 10.50 -0.74
CA GLY A 306 7.53 10.41 -0.08
C GLY A 306 7.62 9.91 1.35
N LYS A 307 6.47 9.55 1.92
CA LYS A 307 6.38 8.88 3.22
C LYS A 307 5.62 7.57 3.09
N ILE A 308 6.21 6.52 3.66
CA ILE A 308 5.63 5.19 3.77
C ILE A 308 5.40 4.92 5.25
N TYR A 309 4.15 4.62 5.65
CA TYR A 309 3.77 4.43 7.06
C TYR A 309 4.26 5.57 7.97
N GLY A 310 4.17 6.81 7.48
CA GLY A 310 4.63 8.04 8.14
C GLY A 310 6.14 8.28 8.12
N LYS A 311 6.97 7.32 7.68
CA LYS A 311 8.43 7.45 7.63
C LYS A 311 8.89 8.01 6.28
N PRO A 312 9.77 9.03 6.26
CA PRO A 312 10.28 9.59 5.01
C PRO A 312 11.16 8.56 4.29
N ILE A 313 10.97 8.46 2.97
CA ILE A 313 11.78 7.64 2.07
C ILE A 313 12.27 8.54 0.94
N ASN A 314 13.59 8.60 0.78
CA ASN A 314 14.27 9.20 -0.35
C ASN A 314 15.25 8.14 -0.88
N HIS A 315 14.97 7.63 -2.07
CA HIS A 315 15.77 6.55 -2.65
C HIS A 315 15.71 6.55 -4.18
N THR A 316 16.84 6.22 -4.80
CA THR A 316 16.95 6.08 -6.26
C THR A 316 16.86 4.62 -6.67
N PHE A 317 15.82 4.30 -7.41
CA PHE A 317 15.53 2.97 -7.92
C PHE A 317 15.99 2.83 -9.37
N LEU A 318 16.76 1.79 -9.70
CA LEU A 318 17.35 1.60 -11.03
C LEU A 318 16.58 0.57 -11.86
N ASN A 319 16.42 0.82 -13.16
CA ASN A 319 15.82 -0.17 -14.05
C ASN A 319 16.65 -1.46 -14.14
N LYS A 320 15.98 -2.60 -14.06
CA LYS A 320 16.60 -3.93 -14.20
C LYS A 320 16.38 -4.57 -15.57
N ALA A 321 15.73 -3.85 -16.47
CA ALA A 321 15.48 -4.25 -17.84
C ALA A 321 15.69 -3.07 -18.79
N GLN A 322 16.09 -3.38 -20.02
CA GLN A 322 16.21 -2.38 -21.07
C GLN A 322 14.84 -1.83 -21.46
N LEU A 323 14.73 -0.51 -21.65
CA LEU A 323 13.54 0.13 -22.19
C LEU A 323 13.77 0.51 -23.66
N ASN A 324 12.72 0.38 -24.46
CA ASN A 324 12.75 0.63 -25.91
C ASN A 324 11.73 1.71 -26.29
N PRO A 325 11.97 2.45 -27.39
CA PRO A 325 11.04 3.47 -27.88
C PRO A 325 9.73 2.84 -28.33
N ASN A 326 8.61 3.53 -28.13
CA ASN A 326 7.25 3.08 -28.45
C ASN A 326 6.77 1.88 -27.60
N TYR A 327 7.34 1.68 -26.40
CA TYR A 327 6.92 0.66 -25.44
C TYR A 327 6.41 1.26 -24.12
N SER A 328 5.49 0.54 -23.47
CA SER A 328 4.91 0.87 -22.15
C SER A 328 5.51 -0.01 -21.05
N TYR A 329 5.83 0.61 -19.91
CA TYR A 329 6.41 -0.08 -18.74
C TYR A 329 5.74 0.38 -17.43
N SER A 330 5.62 -0.54 -16.47
CA SER A 330 5.27 -0.21 -15.08
C SER A 330 6.49 -0.33 -14.18
N ILE A 331 6.80 0.73 -13.43
CA ILE A 331 7.73 0.73 -12.30
C ILE A 331 6.91 0.32 -11.07
N LYS A 332 7.04 -0.93 -10.63
CA LYS A 332 6.32 -1.44 -9.46
C LYS A 332 7.22 -1.38 -8.24
N LEU A 333 6.75 -0.68 -7.21
CA LEU A 333 7.39 -0.59 -5.91
C LEU A 333 6.46 -1.18 -4.86
N THR A 334 6.96 -2.11 -4.05
CA THR A 334 6.23 -2.68 -2.92
C THR A 334 6.97 -2.37 -1.64
N PHE A 335 6.30 -1.76 -0.67
CA PHE A 335 6.89 -1.41 0.63
C PHE A 335 6.26 -2.19 1.79
N LYS A 336 7.11 -2.83 2.60
CA LYS A 336 6.75 -3.56 3.82
C LYS A 336 7.43 -2.91 5.03
N SER A 337 6.83 -3.04 6.21
CA SER A 337 7.40 -2.54 7.46
C SER A 337 7.95 -3.69 8.30
N LYS A 338 9.02 -3.43 9.05
CA LYS A 338 9.52 -4.27 10.14
C LYS A 338 8.99 -3.82 11.52
N ASP A 339 8.28 -2.69 11.57
CA ASP A 339 7.71 -2.17 12.81
C ASP A 339 6.58 -3.06 13.33
N LEU A 340 6.22 -2.86 14.60
CA LEU A 340 5.06 -3.48 15.20
C LEU A 340 3.78 -3.05 14.49
N LEU A 341 2.96 -4.03 14.11
CA LEU A 341 1.60 -3.79 13.68
C LEU A 341 0.74 -3.41 14.90
N LEU A 342 -0.09 -2.38 14.75
CA LEU A 342 -0.89 -1.81 15.82
C LEU A 342 -2.37 -2.05 15.55
N LEU A 343 -3.11 -2.35 16.61
CA LEU A 343 -4.56 -2.32 16.63
C LEU A 343 -5.01 -0.87 16.89
N PHE A 344 -5.91 -0.36 16.04
CA PHE A 344 -6.54 0.94 16.20
C PHE A 344 -7.90 0.81 16.90
N GLN A 345 -8.35 1.92 17.49
CA GLN A 345 -9.58 1.96 18.28
C GLN A 345 -10.85 1.65 17.47
N ASP A 346 -10.80 1.68 16.14
CA ASP A 346 -11.89 1.32 15.24
C ASP A 346 -11.90 -0.15 14.80
N GLY A 347 -11.00 -0.98 15.36
CA GLY A 347 -10.85 -2.40 15.06
C GLY A 347 -9.97 -2.71 13.84
N THR A 348 -9.40 -1.69 13.20
CA THR A 348 -8.51 -1.85 12.05
C THR A 348 -7.04 -1.94 12.48
N VAL A 349 -6.17 -2.43 11.59
CA VAL A 349 -4.73 -2.55 11.85
C VAL A 349 -3.91 -1.58 11.01
N GLY A 350 -2.75 -1.18 11.52
CA GLY A 350 -1.83 -0.31 10.80
C GLY A 350 -0.53 -0.05 11.55
N TYR A 351 0.33 0.79 11.00
CA TYR A 351 1.56 1.21 11.65
C TYR A 351 1.39 2.56 12.33
N LYS A 352 2.32 2.94 13.20
CA LYS A 352 2.24 4.20 13.97
C LYS A 352 1.98 5.43 13.10
N GLY A 353 2.61 5.50 11.92
CA GLY A 353 2.44 6.65 11.02
C GLY A 353 1.08 6.71 10.30
N ASP A 354 0.27 5.66 10.39
CA ASP A 354 -1.10 5.63 9.87
C ASP A 354 -2.10 6.29 10.84
N LYS A 355 -1.61 6.73 12.01
CA LYS A 355 -2.39 7.48 13.00
C LYS A 355 -2.91 8.79 12.42
N THR A 356 -4.16 9.07 12.72
CA THR A 356 -4.81 10.37 12.49
C THR A 356 -5.50 10.82 13.78
N PRO A 357 -5.96 12.09 13.89
CA PRO A 357 -6.74 12.51 15.05
C PRO A 357 -7.99 11.64 15.31
N ALA A 358 -8.54 11.02 14.26
CA ALA A 358 -9.70 10.14 14.33
C ALA A 358 -9.36 8.64 14.35
N ARG A 359 -8.07 8.26 14.27
CA ARG A 359 -7.61 6.86 14.21
C ARG A 359 -6.35 6.72 15.06
N MET A 360 -6.54 6.24 16.28
CA MET A 360 -5.58 6.15 17.36
C MET A 360 -5.20 4.69 17.66
N PRO A 361 -3.90 4.34 17.71
CA PRO A 361 -3.49 3.02 18.13
C PRO A 361 -3.81 2.80 19.63
N ILE A 362 -4.26 1.59 19.97
CA ILE A 362 -4.66 1.18 21.32
C ILE A 362 -3.97 -0.10 21.80
N GLY A 363 -3.35 -0.86 20.89
CA GLY A 363 -2.60 -2.05 21.23
C GLY A 363 -1.58 -2.44 20.16
N VAL A 364 -0.67 -3.34 20.53
CA VAL A 364 0.25 -4.02 19.60
C VAL A 364 -0.37 -5.36 19.22
N VAL A 365 -0.50 -5.64 17.93
CA VAL A 365 -1.02 -6.92 17.44
C VAL A 365 -0.03 -8.03 17.77
N THR A 366 -0.47 -9.05 18.51
CA THR A 366 0.31 -10.22 18.92
C THR A 366 -0.04 -11.45 18.09
N LYS A 367 -1.24 -11.46 17.49
CA LYS A 367 -1.69 -12.42 16.48
C LYS A 367 -2.43 -11.69 15.38
N GLU A 368 -1.86 -11.67 14.18
CA GLU A 368 -2.48 -11.05 13.01
C GLU A 368 -3.62 -11.90 12.45
N LYS A 369 -4.62 -11.25 11.85
CA LYS A 369 -5.63 -11.93 11.04
C LYS A 369 -5.10 -12.18 9.64
N THR A 370 -5.39 -13.35 9.09
CA THR A 370 -5.13 -13.65 7.67
C THR A 370 -6.38 -13.43 6.81
N VAL A 371 -7.56 -13.62 7.39
CA VAL A 371 -8.87 -13.30 6.82
C VAL A 371 -9.77 -12.63 7.87
N GLU A 372 -10.81 -11.91 7.44
CA GLU A 372 -11.66 -11.10 8.35
C GLU A 372 -12.40 -11.95 9.41
N THR A 373 -12.61 -13.24 9.13
CA THR A 373 -13.26 -14.18 10.05
C THR A 373 -12.30 -14.78 11.08
N ASP A 374 -10.99 -14.54 10.96
CA ASP A 374 -10.02 -14.98 11.96
C ASP A 374 -10.15 -14.14 13.23
N THR A 375 -9.77 -14.74 14.35
CA THR A 375 -9.57 -14.03 15.62
C THR A 375 -8.14 -13.51 15.69
N GLY A 376 -8.00 -12.18 15.67
CA GLY A 376 -6.75 -11.50 15.99
C GLY A 376 -6.61 -11.30 17.50
N THR A 377 -5.39 -11.03 17.97
CA THR A 377 -5.13 -10.68 19.38
C THR A 377 -4.17 -9.51 19.45
N ALA A 378 -4.40 -8.59 20.39
CA ALA A 378 -3.50 -7.47 20.66
C ALA A 378 -3.26 -7.25 22.16
N MET A 379 -2.03 -6.85 22.50
CA MET A 379 -1.63 -6.41 23.84
C MET A 379 -1.89 -4.90 23.99
N ALA A 380 -2.48 -4.47 25.10
CA ALA A 380 -2.70 -3.06 25.39
C ALA A 380 -1.39 -2.25 25.43
N LEU A 381 -1.43 -1.01 24.94
CA LEU A 381 -0.28 -0.10 25.00
C LEU A 381 0.15 0.25 26.44
N ASN A 382 -0.79 0.27 27.38
CA ASN A 382 -0.53 0.62 28.79
C ASN A 382 -1.15 -0.43 29.73
N ASN A 383 -0.63 -0.50 30.96
CA ASN A 383 -1.27 -1.27 32.02
C ASN A 383 -2.62 -0.65 32.38
N ALA A 384 -3.56 -1.47 32.86
CA ALA A 384 -4.79 -1.01 33.47
C ALA A 384 -4.58 -0.46 34.90
N GLY A 385 -3.50 -0.88 35.54
CA GLY A 385 -3.15 -0.58 36.93
C GLY A 385 -2.52 -1.80 37.60
N ASP A 386 -2.50 -1.78 38.93
CA ASP A 386 -2.01 -2.89 39.76
C ASP A 386 -3.17 -3.51 40.54
N ALA A 387 -3.21 -4.83 40.58
CA ALA A 387 -4.23 -5.58 41.30
C ALA A 387 -3.69 -6.91 41.83
N ILE A 388 -4.31 -7.38 42.91
CA ILE A 388 -4.19 -8.76 43.39
C ILE A 388 -5.10 -9.67 42.55
N GLN A 389 -4.74 -10.96 42.45
CA GLN A 389 -5.51 -11.94 41.66
C GLN A 389 -6.89 -12.20 42.27
N PHE A 390 -6.93 -12.41 43.57
CA PHE A 390 -8.14 -12.57 44.35
C PHE A 390 -8.03 -11.86 45.71
N ILE A 391 -9.17 -11.61 46.37
CA ILE A 391 -9.22 -11.05 47.73
C ILE A 391 -9.20 -12.17 48.78
N GLU A 392 -8.80 -11.86 50.02
CA GLU A 392 -8.74 -12.80 51.15
C GLU A 392 -10.05 -13.60 51.36
N LEU A 393 -11.22 -13.01 51.07
CA LEU A 393 -12.53 -13.68 51.17
C LEU A 393 -12.65 -14.91 50.26
N ALA A 394 -11.97 -14.93 49.12
CA ALA A 394 -11.91 -16.12 48.26
C ALA A 394 -11.28 -17.30 49.00
N GLY A 395 -10.31 -17.02 49.88
CA GLY A 395 -9.38 -18.02 50.42
C GLY A 395 -8.58 -18.71 49.31
N ASP A 396 -7.49 -19.38 49.69
CA ASP A 396 -6.53 -19.93 48.73
C ASP A 396 -7.20 -20.94 47.76
N TYR A 397 -8.28 -21.61 48.16
CA TYR A 397 -8.92 -22.71 47.43
C TYR A 397 -10.16 -22.31 46.63
N ARG A 398 -10.23 -21.10 46.03
CA ARG A 398 -11.37 -20.72 45.16
C ARG A 398 -10.94 -20.11 43.83
N LEU A 399 -9.87 -20.65 43.26
CA LEU A 399 -9.38 -20.20 41.97
C LEU A 399 -10.32 -20.69 40.86
N PRO A 400 -10.77 -19.81 39.95
CA PRO A 400 -11.87 -20.11 39.03
C PRO A 400 -11.46 -21.13 37.96
N TYR A 401 -10.16 -21.40 37.83
CA TYR A 401 -9.60 -22.37 36.91
C TYR A 401 -8.40 -23.03 37.59
N SER A 402 -8.14 -24.30 37.30
CA SER A 402 -6.91 -24.98 37.71
C SER A 402 -6.44 -25.87 36.58
N ASP A 403 -5.13 -25.91 36.42
CA ASP A 403 -4.44 -26.74 35.46
C ASP A 403 -3.84 -27.95 36.18
N ILE A 404 -3.97 -29.10 35.51
CA ILE A 404 -3.41 -30.37 35.95
C ILE A 404 -1.92 -30.51 35.56
N ASN A 405 -1.43 -29.63 34.69
CA ASN A 405 -0.07 -29.66 34.16
C ASN A 405 0.84 -28.70 34.93
N GLU A 406 1.30 -29.15 36.09
CA GLU A 406 2.22 -28.39 36.95
C GLU A 406 3.43 -27.85 36.18
N GLY A 407 3.71 -26.56 36.38
CA GLY A 407 4.90 -25.89 35.85
C GLY A 407 4.87 -25.56 34.36
N LYS A 408 3.75 -25.66 33.64
CA LYS A 408 3.69 -25.53 32.17
C LYS A 408 3.05 -24.24 31.64
N LEU A 409 3.19 -23.13 32.37
CA LEU A 409 2.53 -21.85 32.07
C LEU A 409 2.63 -21.39 30.60
N PHE A 410 3.79 -21.54 29.95
CA PHE A 410 4.00 -21.12 28.56
C PHE A 410 3.69 -22.19 27.51
N ASP A 411 3.61 -23.46 27.90
CA ASP A 411 3.45 -24.59 26.97
C ASP A 411 1.97 -24.86 26.63
N ILE A 412 1.05 -24.29 27.41
CA ILE A 412 -0.38 -24.56 27.31
C ILE A 412 -1.07 -23.47 26.51
N GLU A 413 -1.62 -23.87 25.37
CA GLU A 413 -2.49 -23.02 24.57
C GLU A 413 -3.82 -22.84 25.29
N ALA A 414 -4.07 -21.60 25.74
CA ALA A 414 -5.21 -21.24 26.55
C ALA A 414 -5.59 -19.80 26.24
N ASP A 415 -6.87 -19.47 26.37
CA ASP A 415 -7.37 -18.13 26.02
C ASP A 415 -7.86 -17.37 27.25
N GLY A 416 -7.15 -16.30 27.61
CA GLY A 416 -7.48 -15.43 28.74
C GLY A 416 -8.87 -14.79 28.67
N LEU A 417 -9.47 -14.69 27.48
CA LEU A 417 -10.86 -14.27 27.33
C LEU A 417 -11.79 -15.24 28.06
N HIS A 418 -11.59 -16.55 27.88
CA HIS A 418 -12.37 -17.58 28.56
C HIS A 418 -12.18 -17.47 30.08
N TYR A 419 -10.95 -17.28 30.56
CA TYR A 419 -10.67 -17.10 31.99
C TYR A 419 -11.29 -15.82 32.60
N THR A 420 -11.53 -14.80 31.77
CA THR A 420 -12.06 -13.52 32.26
C THR A 420 -13.59 -13.48 32.21
N TYR A 421 -14.20 -14.16 31.23
CA TYR A 421 -15.62 -13.99 30.90
C TYR A 421 -16.46 -15.26 30.93
N GLU A 422 -15.86 -16.42 30.75
CA GLU A 422 -16.61 -17.67 30.61
C GLU A 422 -16.53 -18.52 31.85
N TYR A 423 -17.56 -19.31 32.07
CA TYR A 423 -17.59 -20.33 33.10
C TYR A 423 -17.97 -21.64 32.41
N GLU A 424 -17.23 -22.72 32.69
CA GLU A 424 -17.54 -24.01 32.07
C GLU A 424 -18.85 -24.56 32.64
N THR A 425 -19.83 -24.80 31.77
CA THR A 425 -21.07 -25.52 32.10
C THR A 425 -20.95 -26.95 31.59
N GLY A 426 -20.86 -27.93 32.49
CA GLY A 426 -20.82 -29.35 32.10
C GLY A 426 -20.61 -30.34 33.24
N ASN A 427 -19.78 -30.00 34.23
CA ASN A 427 -19.75 -30.49 35.61
C ASN A 427 -18.76 -29.57 36.34
N SER A 428 -19.11 -29.20 37.56
CA SER A 428 -18.79 -27.90 38.12
C SER A 428 -17.62 -27.95 39.11
N PHE A 429 -17.15 -26.77 39.48
CA PHE A 429 -16.51 -26.47 40.76
C PHE A 429 -17.26 -27.07 42.00
N GLN A 430 -18.44 -27.69 41.81
CA GLN A 430 -19.15 -28.52 42.79
C GLN A 430 -18.64 -29.98 42.93
N ASP A 431 -17.81 -30.53 42.06
CA ASP A 431 -16.94 -31.66 42.47
C ASP A 431 -15.80 -31.15 43.39
N TYR A 432 -15.40 -29.89 43.18
CA TYR A 432 -14.29 -29.21 43.88
C TYR A 432 -14.66 -28.71 45.30
N LEU A 433 -15.94 -28.52 45.62
CA LEU A 433 -16.41 -28.06 46.94
C LEU A 433 -17.38 -28.98 47.67
N SER A 434 -17.68 -30.15 47.11
CA SER A 434 -18.68 -31.06 47.70
C SER A 434 -18.08 -32.35 48.24
N GLY A 435 -16.77 -32.37 48.47
CA GLY A 435 -16.34 -32.51 49.87
C GLY A 435 -16.76 -31.22 50.60
N PRO A 436 -17.66 -31.27 51.58
CA PRO A 436 -18.65 -30.21 51.82
C PRO A 436 -18.07 -28.85 52.26
N GLY A 437 -18.13 -27.83 51.38
CA GLY A 437 -17.97 -26.40 51.71
C GLY A 437 -17.60 -25.44 50.55
N GLY A 438 -18.57 -24.93 49.77
CA GLY A 438 -18.57 -23.52 49.28
C GLY A 438 -18.70 -23.19 47.77
N GLN A 439 -19.91 -23.34 47.17
CA GLN A 439 -20.25 -23.18 45.71
C GLN A 439 -19.62 -21.97 44.98
N PHE A 440 -19.03 -22.16 43.77
CA PHE A 440 -18.44 -21.08 42.93
C PHE A 440 -18.58 -21.38 41.43
N PRO A 441 -18.60 -20.34 40.58
CA PRO A 441 -19.46 -19.19 40.67
C PRO A 441 -20.83 -19.47 40.01
N PRO A 442 -21.90 -18.80 40.47
CA PRO A 442 -23.23 -18.82 39.87
C PRO A 442 -23.28 -17.87 38.66
N ALA A 443 -23.71 -18.36 37.50
CA ALA A 443 -24.32 -17.60 36.38
C ALA A 443 -23.64 -16.31 35.82
N VAL A 444 -22.49 -15.85 36.32
CA VAL A 444 -21.84 -14.58 35.94
C VAL A 444 -20.34 -14.73 35.65
N PRO A 445 -19.75 -13.87 34.79
CA PRO A 445 -18.31 -13.82 34.53
C PRO A 445 -17.42 -13.68 35.78
N VAL A 446 -16.21 -14.25 35.75
CA VAL A 446 -15.17 -14.12 36.81
C VAL A 446 -14.86 -12.66 37.14
N SER A 447 -14.76 -11.83 36.12
CA SER A 447 -14.54 -10.38 36.26
C SER A 447 -15.65 -9.63 37.01
N GLU A 448 -16.85 -10.20 37.11
CA GLU A 448 -18.01 -9.60 37.77
C GLU A 448 -18.44 -10.35 39.04
N TYR A 449 -17.70 -11.40 39.42
CA TYR A 449 -18.07 -12.21 40.57
C TYR A 449 -17.89 -11.42 41.89
N GLN A 450 -18.92 -11.46 42.72
CA GLN A 450 -18.98 -10.77 43.99
C GLN A 450 -19.42 -11.70 45.13
N GLU A 451 -18.76 -11.57 46.28
CA GLU A 451 -19.18 -12.12 47.57
C GLU A 451 -19.21 -10.96 48.58
N ASP A 452 -20.25 -10.89 49.42
CA ASP A 452 -20.44 -9.84 50.43
C ASP A 452 -20.28 -8.39 49.89
N GLY A 453 -20.69 -8.17 48.63
CA GLY A 453 -20.60 -6.88 47.95
C GLY A 453 -19.20 -6.49 47.49
N GLN A 454 -18.21 -7.40 47.59
CA GLN A 454 -16.84 -7.20 47.15
C GLN A 454 -16.54 -8.02 45.90
N TYR A 455 -15.82 -7.42 44.94
CA TYR A 455 -15.35 -8.14 43.78
C TYR A 455 -14.22 -9.08 44.16
N VAL A 456 -14.41 -10.37 43.88
CA VAL A 456 -13.52 -11.42 44.38
C VAL A 456 -12.22 -11.51 43.58
N PHE A 457 -12.24 -11.10 42.29
CA PHE A 457 -11.10 -11.19 41.37
C PHE A 457 -10.67 -9.83 40.79
N PRO A 458 -9.95 -9.00 41.56
CA PRO A 458 -9.62 -7.64 41.14
C PRO A 458 -8.81 -7.55 39.84
N ALA A 459 -7.83 -8.44 39.60
CA ALA A 459 -7.03 -8.42 38.38
C ALA A 459 -7.85 -8.68 37.11
N PHE A 460 -8.72 -9.69 37.13
CA PHE A 460 -9.63 -10.02 36.03
C PHE A 460 -10.61 -8.89 35.78
N ARG A 461 -11.18 -8.31 36.84
CA ARG A 461 -12.07 -7.16 36.74
C ARG A 461 -11.37 -5.93 36.17
N MET A 462 -10.15 -5.66 36.60
CA MET A 462 -9.37 -4.52 36.13
C MET A 462 -9.04 -4.64 34.64
N ALA A 463 -8.71 -5.85 34.16
CA ALA A 463 -8.53 -6.10 32.74
C ALA A 463 -9.85 -5.91 31.95
N ALA A 464 -10.96 -6.47 32.47
CA ALA A 464 -12.28 -6.38 31.85
C ALA A 464 -12.83 -4.95 31.72
N ASN A 465 -12.44 -4.06 32.64
CA ASN A 465 -12.86 -2.66 32.67
C ASN A 465 -11.80 -1.70 32.11
N TYR A 466 -10.76 -2.22 31.45
CA TYR A 466 -9.72 -1.39 30.86
C TYR A 466 -10.28 -0.47 29.77
N SER A 467 -9.88 0.80 29.83
CA SER A 467 -10.16 1.79 28.80
C SER A 467 -8.84 2.32 28.24
N PRO A 468 -8.62 2.25 26.91
CA PRO A 468 -7.40 2.75 26.29
C PRO A 468 -7.38 4.30 26.18
N GLY A 469 -8.27 5.01 26.86
CA GLY A 469 -8.36 6.48 26.86
C GLY A 469 -9.05 7.07 25.62
N VAL A 470 -9.54 6.23 24.71
CA VAL A 470 -10.32 6.61 23.53
C VAL A 470 -11.51 5.64 23.37
N PRO A 471 -12.67 6.10 22.86
CA PRO A 471 -13.78 5.21 22.55
C PRO A 471 -13.37 4.16 21.50
N THR A 472 -13.75 2.92 21.74
CA THR A 472 -13.42 1.79 20.87
C THR A 472 -14.65 1.26 20.13
N GLN A 473 -14.44 0.73 18.93
CA GLN A 473 -15.45 0.11 18.08
C GLN A 473 -14.84 -1.10 17.37
N ASN A 474 -15.66 -2.09 17.01
CA ASN A 474 -15.25 -3.31 16.28
C ASN A 474 -14.05 -4.05 16.89
N ILE A 475 -13.90 -3.96 18.21
CA ILE A 475 -13.00 -4.81 18.99
C ILE A 475 -13.82 -5.64 19.96
N GLY A 476 -13.27 -6.77 20.36
CA GLY A 476 -13.82 -7.61 21.42
C GLY A 476 -13.59 -7.00 22.80
N LYS A 477 -13.77 -7.84 23.83
CA LYS A 477 -13.60 -7.43 25.22
C LYS A 477 -12.14 -7.55 25.65
N TRP A 478 -11.69 -6.62 26.48
CA TRP A 478 -10.38 -6.70 27.11
C TRP A 478 -10.36 -7.80 28.17
N PHE A 479 -9.28 -8.57 28.28
CA PHE A 479 -9.17 -9.69 29.20
C PHE A 479 -7.76 -9.79 29.80
N LEU A 480 -7.65 -10.55 30.89
CA LEU A 480 -6.35 -10.87 31.47
C LEU A 480 -5.70 -12.00 30.65
N PRO A 481 -4.50 -11.80 30.07
CA PRO A 481 -3.90 -12.78 29.16
C PRO A 481 -3.31 -14.00 29.87
N THR A 482 -3.31 -15.14 29.20
CA THR A 482 -2.63 -16.38 29.64
C THR A 482 -1.12 -16.34 29.38
N GLY A 483 -0.39 -17.32 29.94
CA GLY A 483 1.03 -17.50 29.67
C GLY A 483 1.36 -17.68 28.19
N SER A 484 0.59 -18.48 27.45
CA SER A 484 0.75 -18.64 26.00
C SER A 484 0.52 -17.35 25.22
N GLN A 485 -0.47 -16.53 25.61
CA GLN A 485 -0.70 -15.22 24.99
C GLN A 485 0.45 -14.23 25.28
N TRP A 486 1.05 -14.29 26.47
CA TRP A 486 2.28 -13.55 26.79
C TRP A 486 3.47 -14.03 25.96
N ARG A 487 3.67 -15.34 25.84
CA ARG A 487 4.70 -15.94 24.98
C ARG A 487 4.58 -15.43 23.55
N ASP A 488 3.39 -15.51 22.96
CA ASP A 488 3.15 -15.08 21.58
C ASP A 488 3.45 -13.59 21.39
N ALA A 489 3.05 -12.76 22.37
CA ALA A 489 3.37 -11.33 22.37
C ALA A 489 4.88 -11.07 22.41
N LEU A 490 5.60 -11.74 23.30
CA LEU A 490 7.06 -11.57 23.44
C LEU A 490 7.82 -12.10 22.22
N MET A 491 7.38 -13.21 21.64
CA MET A 491 7.90 -13.72 20.37
C MET A 491 7.71 -12.70 19.24
N LEU A 492 6.54 -12.07 19.14
CA LEU A 492 6.27 -11.12 18.06
C LEU A 492 6.99 -9.77 18.27
N ILE A 493 6.96 -9.22 19.48
CA ILE A 493 7.47 -7.89 19.79
C ILE A 493 8.99 -7.87 19.81
N LEU A 494 9.61 -8.84 20.51
CA LEU A 494 11.06 -8.90 20.72
C LEU A 494 11.75 -9.89 19.79
N LYS A 495 11.01 -10.58 18.91
CA LYS A 495 11.54 -11.61 18.01
C LYS A 495 12.24 -12.75 18.77
N LEU A 496 11.76 -13.06 19.97
CA LEU A 496 12.30 -14.18 20.75
C LEU A 496 11.92 -15.52 20.10
N PRO A 497 12.84 -16.50 20.05
CA PRO A 497 12.54 -17.83 19.52
C PRO A 497 11.63 -18.60 20.49
N LYS A 498 10.73 -19.42 19.94
CA LYS A 498 9.80 -20.26 20.72
C LYS A 498 10.53 -21.16 21.73
N THR A 499 11.71 -21.66 21.37
CA THR A 499 12.56 -22.53 22.20
C THR A 499 12.96 -21.89 23.54
N ASN A 500 12.91 -20.56 23.66
CA ASN A 500 13.19 -19.89 24.93
C ASN A 500 12.10 -20.20 25.98
N PHE A 501 10.87 -20.45 25.55
CA PHE A 501 9.71 -20.67 26.42
C PHE A 501 9.45 -22.15 26.69
N GLU A 502 9.83 -23.04 25.79
CA GLU A 502 9.55 -24.48 25.88
C GLU A 502 10.18 -25.12 27.12
N GLY A 503 9.36 -25.78 27.96
CA GLY A 503 9.85 -26.48 29.16
C GLY A 503 10.35 -25.56 30.28
N VAL A 504 9.95 -24.28 30.27
CA VAL A 504 10.12 -23.40 31.43
C VAL A 504 9.20 -23.87 32.55
N ASN A 505 9.78 -24.37 33.65
CA ASN A 505 9.05 -24.79 34.84
C ASN A 505 8.58 -23.56 35.64
N SER A 506 7.29 -23.28 35.56
CA SER A 506 6.68 -22.16 36.26
C SER A 506 6.44 -22.39 37.76
N ASP A 507 6.59 -23.63 38.22
CA ASP A 507 6.19 -24.08 39.56
C ASP A 507 7.39 -24.54 40.41
N SER A 508 8.56 -23.94 40.16
CA SER A 508 9.80 -24.26 40.88
C SER A 508 9.79 -23.71 42.30
N GLU A 509 10.22 -24.48 43.30
CA GLU A 509 10.33 -24.02 44.69
C GLU A 509 11.24 -22.78 44.84
N PHE A 510 12.23 -22.62 43.96
CA PHE A 510 13.11 -21.46 43.96
C PHE A 510 12.41 -20.17 43.51
N THR A 511 11.30 -20.28 42.77
CA THR A 511 10.56 -19.14 42.24
C THR A 511 9.22 -18.93 42.94
N GLU A 512 9.04 -19.51 44.13
CA GLU A 512 7.99 -19.06 45.04
C GLU A 512 8.21 -17.58 45.41
N TYR A 513 7.14 -16.80 45.50
CA TYR A 513 7.20 -15.34 45.63
C TYR A 513 7.98 -14.87 46.86
N MET A 514 7.89 -15.59 47.99
CA MET A 514 8.63 -15.21 49.21
C MET A 514 10.15 -15.36 49.04
N PRO A 515 10.69 -16.52 48.62
CA PRO A 515 12.08 -16.65 48.19
C PRO A 515 12.49 -15.64 47.10
N PHE A 516 11.67 -15.48 46.07
CA PHE A 516 11.92 -14.54 44.96
C PHE A 516 12.04 -13.09 45.45
N SER A 517 11.07 -12.60 46.23
CA SER A 517 11.02 -11.22 46.70
C SER A 517 12.16 -10.89 47.67
N SER A 518 12.72 -11.88 48.36
CA SER A 518 13.89 -11.71 49.21
C SER A 518 15.19 -11.45 48.44
N ASN A 519 15.30 -11.94 47.19
CA ASN A 519 16.42 -11.71 46.30
C ASN A 519 15.97 -11.75 44.83
N PRO A 520 15.29 -10.69 44.34
CA PRO A 520 14.75 -10.68 43.00
C PRO A 520 15.83 -10.76 41.93
N ASP A 521 17.05 -10.26 42.20
CA ASP A 521 18.16 -10.29 41.23
C ASP A 521 18.96 -11.61 41.23
N ALA A 522 18.50 -12.64 41.94
CA ALA A 522 19.14 -13.94 41.95
C ALA A 522 19.25 -14.54 40.54
N ASP A 523 20.35 -15.25 40.28
CA ASP A 523 20.51 -16.01 39.05
C ASP A 523 19.73 -17.33 39.13
N PHE A 524 18.42 -17.28 38.87
CA PHE A 524 17.54 -18.45 39.00
C PHE A 524 17.91 -19.60 38.06
N ASP A 525 18.60 -19.32 36.94
CA ASP A 525 19.12 -20.36 36.05
C ASP A 525 20.26 -21.17 36.71
N ALA A 526 21.00 -20.55 37.65
CA ALA A 526 22.06 -21.20 38.41
C ALA A 526 21.54 -22.03 39.60
N LEU A 527 20.28 -21.83 40.01
CA LEU A 527 19.63 -22.59 41.08
C LEU A 527 19.10 -23.96 40.62
N GLY A 528 19.12 -24.21 39.31
CA GLY A 528 18.71 -25.47 38.70
C GLY A 528 17.29 -25.44 38.14
N GLY A 529 17.09 -26.14 37.01
CA GLY A 529 15.83 -26.10 36.25
C GLY A 529 15.73 -24.87 35.34
N LYS A 530 14.97 -25.01 34.25
CA LYS A 530 14.70 -23.90 33.34
C LYS A 530 13.49 -23.14 33.88
N VAL A 531 13.68 -21.98 34.52
CA VAL A 531 12.59 -21.20 35.17
C VAL A 531 12.49 -19.76 34.65
N THR A 532 13.32 -19.42 33.67
CA THR A 532 13.39 -18.07 33.12
C THR A 532 13.35 -18.07 31.59
N VAL A 533 12.93 -16.94 31.02
CA VAL A 533 12.99 -16.66 29.59
C VAL A 533 13.94 -15.49 29.38
N PRO A 534 15.04 -15.64 28.63
CA PRO A 534 15.95 -14.53 28.36
C PRO A 534 15.27 -13.49 27.47
N TRP A 535 15.39 -12.22 27.84
CA TRP A 535 14.82 -11.08 27.11
C TRP A 535 15.60 -9.78 27.40
N SER A 536 15.10 -8.64 26.95
CA SER A 536 15.60 -7.33 27.36
C SER A 536 14.44 -6.41 27.69
N LEU A 537 14.33 -6.04 28.96
CA LEU A 537 13.33 -5.07 29.43
C LEU A 537 13.50 -3.73 28.70
N THR A 538 14.74 -3.26 28.52
CA THR A 538 15.03 -2.03 27.79
C THR A 538 14.53 -2.08 26.35
N ASN A 539 14.69 -3.21 25.66
CA ASN A 539 14.16 -3.37 24.30
C ASN A 539 12.63 -3.41 24.28
N MET A 540 11.99 -4.05 25.28
CA MET A 540 10.53 -4.05 25.41
C MET A 540 9.99 -2.64 25.65
N GLN A 541 10.61 -1.91 26.57
CA GLN A 541 10.29 -0.52 26.88
C GLN A 541 10.48 0.37 25.65
N ALA A 542 11.57 0.22 24.92
CA ALA A 542 11.83 0.96 23.70
C ALA A 542 10.78 0.64 22.63
N ALA A 543 10.41 -0.63 22.45
CA ALA A 543 9.42 -1.07 21.47
C ALA A 543 8.03 -0.47 21.74
N LEU A 544 7.56 -0.49 23.00
CA LEU A 544 6.27 0.07 23.39
C LEU A 544 6.28 1.60 23.39
N THR A 545 7.35 2.22 23.90
CA THR A 545 7.51 3.68 23.87
C THR A 545 7.52 4.20 22.42
N ALA A 546 8.17 3.47 21.52
CA ALA A 546 8.22 3.81 20.10
C ALA A 546 6.81 3.89 19.47
N VAL A 547 5.79 3.26 20.04
CA VAL A 547 4.39 3.28 19.56
C VAL A 547 3.42 4.00 20.49
N GLY A 548 3.93 4.67 21.53
CA GLY A 548 3.14 5.48 22.47
C GLY A 548 2.56 4.72 23.66
N GLY A 549 3.07 3.52 23.93
CA GLY A 549 2.77 2.75 25.14
C GLY A 549 3.86 2.83 26.19
N THR A 550 3.65 2.11 27.29
CA THR A 550 4.59 1.98 28.41
C THR A 550 4.70 0.52 28.83
N PHE A 551 5.86 0.14 29.38
CA PHE A 551 6.08 -1.19 29.96
C PHE A 551 6.95 -1.07 31.22
N PRO A 552 6.37 -0.91 32.41
CA PRO A 552 7.14 -0.86 33.66
C PRO A 552 7.84 -2.19 33.95
N ASP A 553 8.86 -2.17 34.79
CA ASP A 553 9.40 -3.37 35.42
C ASP A 553 8.46 -3.89 36.52
N GLY A 554 8.75 -5.09 37.02
CA GLY A 554 8.02 -5.68 38.14
C GLY A 554 7.18 -6.90 37.75
N VAL A 555 6.20 -7.22 38.59
CA VAL A 555 5.43 -8.47 38.51
C VAL A 555 4.13 -8.23 37.74
N TYR A 556 3.76 -9.15 36.86
CA TYR A 556 2.57 -9.08 36.02
C TYR A 556 1.61 -10.23 36.33
N ASN A 557 0.32 -9.88 36.44
CA ASN A 557 -0.77 -10.84 36.51
C ASN A 557 -0.90 -11.62 35.19
N VAL A 558 -1.23 -12.90 35.33
CA VAL A 558 -1.48 -13.82 34.22
C VAL A 558 -2.77 -14.57 34.51
N ALA A 559 -3.60 -14.80 33.49
CA ALA A 559 -4.75 -15.67 33.60
C ALA A 559 -4.33 -17.14 33.49
N GLY A 560 -4.94 -18.00 34.29
CA GLY A 560 -4.61 -19.41 34.31
C GLY A 560 -3.27 -19.71 34.99
N GLY A 561 -2.83 -20.98 34.90
CA GLY A 561 -1.62 -21.48 35.56
C GLY A 561 -1.82 -21.92 37.01
N PHE A 562 -3.03 -21.93 37.55
CA PHE A 562 -3.27 -22.35 38.92
C PHE A 562 -3.08 -23.87 39.09
N THR A 563 -2.36 -24.37 40.08
CA THR A 563 -2.16 -25.82 40.25
C THR A 563 -3.10 -26.43 41.29
N LEU A 564 -3.56 -27.67 41.05
CA LEU A 564 -4.28 -28.48 42.05
C LEU A 564 -3.41 -28.78 43.29
N ALA A 565 -2.08 -28.76 43.11
CA ALA A 565 -1.11 -28.91 44.17
C ALA A 565 -0.92 -27.58 44.95
N GLY A 566 -1.90 -27.25 45.80
CA GLY A 566 -1.76 -26.19 46.79
C GLY A 566 -2.00 -24.76 46.28
N ASN A 567 -2.91 -24.56 45.33
CA ASN A 567 -3.43 -23.23 44.95
C ASN A 567 -2.37 -22.22 44.50
N ARG A 568 -1.40 -22.67 43.71
CA ARG A 568 -0.28 -21.82 43.32
C ARG A 568 -0.68 -20.90 42.18
N VAL A 569 -0.75 -19.61 42.45
CA VAL A 569 -1.04 -18.56 41.47
C VAL A 569 0.25 -18.10 40.82
N HIS A 570 0.28 -18.03 39.48
CA HIS A 570 1.46 -17.68 38.72
C HIS A 570 1.46 -16.23 38.22
N TYR A 571 2.68 -15.70 38.08
CA TYR A 571 2.99 -14.35 37.64
C TYR A 571 4.21 -14.35 36.72
N LEU A 572 4.37 -13.27 35.94
CA LEU A 572 5.61 -12.99 35.21
C LEU A 572 6.35 -11.83 35.87
N ALA A 573 7.54 -12.08 36.39
CA ALA A 573 8.42 -11.02 36.87
C ALA A 573 9.32 -10.52 35.74
N ALA A 574 9.10 -9.29 35.32
CA ALA A 574 9.87 -8.59 34.30
C ALA A 574 11.15 -7.98 34.91
N GLN A 575 12.27 -8.68 34.76
CA GLN A 575 13.60 -8.22 35.18
C GLN A 575 14.39 -7.63 34.00
N PRO A 576 15.53 -6.96 34.22
CA PRO A 576 16.29 -6.35 33.13
C PRO A 576 16.66 -7.31 31.98
N THR A 577 17.05 -8.56 32.29
CA THR A 577 17.58 -9.52 31.31
C THR A 577 16.82 -10.84 31.21
N ARG A 578 15.81 -11.07 32.07
CA ARG A 578 14.96 -12.26 32.00
C ARG A 578 13.53 -12.00 32.47
N ILE A 579 12.59 -12.80 31.96
CA ILE A 579 11.29 -13.00 32.60
C ILE A 579 11.43 -14.20 33.51
N VAL A 580 11.09 -14.04 34.79
CA VAL A 580 11.03 -15.16 35.74
C VAL A 580 9.56 -15.54 35.95
N THR A 581 9.23 -16.82 35.82
CA THR A 581 7.92 -17.33 36.22
C THR A 581 7.91 -17.49 37.73
N VAL A 582 7.05 -16.73 38.41
CA VAL A 582 6.94 -16.70 39.88
C VAL A 582 5.59 -17.24 40.29
N TRP A 583 5.49 -17.93 41.42
CA TRP A 583 4.20 -18.38 41.96
C TRP A 583 4.04 -18.09 43.45
N THR A 584 2.81 -18.06 43.96
CA THR A 584 2.53 -17.93 45.40
C THR A 584 1.20 -18.61 45.77
N GLN A 585 1.06 -19.01 47.03
CA GLN A 585 -0.22 -19.46 47.60
C GLN A 585 -1.02 -18.31 48.22
N VAL A 586 -0.38 -17.16 48.45
CA VAL A 586 -0.95 -15.98 49.13
C VAL A 586 -1.10 -14.79 48.18
N ALA A 587 -1.75 -15.04 47.04
CA ALA A 587 -1.89 -14.07 45.95
C ALA A 587 -2.72 -12.83 46.32
N GLU A 588 -3.52 -12.92 47.39
CA GLU A 588 -4.27 -11.83 48.02
C GLU A 588 -3.39 -10.72 48.61
N TYR A 589 -2.09 -10.98 48.79
CA TYR A 589 -1.12 -9.99 49.26
C TYR A 589 -0.10 -9.54 48.20
N VAL A 590 -0.21 -10.03 46.96
CA VAL A 590 0.75 -9.75 45.89
C VAL A 590 0.12 -8.87 44.81
N PRO A 591 0.17 -7.53 44.95
CA PRO A 591 -0.25 -6.63 43.89
C PRO A 591 0.72 -6.72 42.71
N ALA A 592 0.18 -6.87 41.51
CA ALA A 592 0.94 -6.98 40.28
C ALA A 592 0.29 -6.17 39.15
N HIS A 593 1.09 -5.83 38.14
CA HIS A 593 0.65 -5.12 36.95
C HIS A 593 -0.42 -5.92 36.20
N VAL A 594 -1.50 -5.26 35.80
CA VAL A 594 -2.50 -5.82 34.89
C VAL A 594 -2.24 -5.28 33.50
N ARG A 595 -1.80 -6.15 32.57
CA ARG A 595 -1.63 -5.84 31.14
C ARG A 595 -2.75 -6.50 30.33
N PRO A 596 -3.80 -5.76 29.95
CA PRO A 596 -4.93 -6.34 29.25
C PRO A 596 -4.59 -6.72 27.81
N PHE A 597 -5.24 -7.77 27.31
CA PHE A 597 -5.23 -8.17 25.90
C PHE A 597 -6.64 -8.10 25.35
N VAL A 598 -6.80 -8.05 24.03
CA VAL A 598 -8.11 -8.00 23.38
C VAL A 598 -8.09 -8.82 22.09
N HIS A 599 -9.19 -9.50 21.83
CA HIS A 599 -9.48 -10.05 20.51
C HIS A 599 -10.15 -9.00 19.65
N PHE A 600 -9.86 -8.99 18.36
CA PHE A 600 -10.47 -8.06 17.41
C PHE A 600 -10.78 -8.79 16.11
#